data_AF-A0A7X4IJ75-F1
#
_entry.id   AF-A0A7X4IJ75-F1
#
_cell.length_a   1.000
_cell.length_b   1.000
_cell.length_c   1.000
_cell.angle_alpha   90.00
_cell.angle_beta   90.00
_cell.angle_gamma   90.00
#
_symmetry.space_group_name_H-M   'P 1'
#
loop_
_entity.id
_entity.type
_entity.pdbx_description
1 polymer ?
#
loop_
_entity_poly.entity_id
_entity_poly.type
_entity_poly.pdbx_seq_one_letter_code
_entity_poly.pdbx_strand_id
1 'polypeptide(L)'
;MNFKVEIKNIGKLADSELRIGRFTVFAGPNNTGKSFVSKLLYSLFDAMNANPAETYMDHLVSPAENALVMMQPWVRDGSIQARLIGAMLPEFYRLKDITRGASIDELDQMIPKLISQTEKMQEMTASISGSFESEDEQKGSSSLVDKPPPFQERSWKTVALENMKRSLAELQKTLNQANAKKFIVAGMQYKIRGNLIQNFQVTKISDLRGDGNTSSKVSVEDFGSFEFSNGEIRFDTYISGIKQLQRYSRIFL
;
A
#
# COMPACT_ATOMS: atom_id res chain seq x y z
N MET A 1 20.30 10.46 17.90
CA MET A 1 18.97 10.94 18.32
C MET A 1 18.78 10.60 19.80
N ASN A 2 17.93 11.33 20.51
CA ASN A 2 17.50 10.98 21.87
C ASN A 2 16.01 11.27 21.94
N PHE A 3 15.19 10.26 22.26
CA PHE A 3 13.73 10.42 22.31
C PHE A 3 13.12 9.44 23.30
N LYS A 4 11.98 9.84 23.84
CA LYS A 4 11.15 9.03 24.71
C LYS A 4 10.13 8.21 23.89
N VAL A 5 9.93 6.96 24.29
CA VAL A 5 8.88 6.08 23.76
C VAL A 5 7.99 5.62 24.90
N GLU A 6 6.70 5.87 24.79
CA GLU A 6 5.69 5.36 25.71
C GLU A 6 4.92 4.23 25.02
N ILE A 7 4.76 3.10 25.71
CA ILE A 7 4.05 1.91 25.22
C ILE A 7 2.99 1.53 26.23
N LYS A 8 1.73 1.42 25.79
CA LYS A 8 0.59 1.09 26.63
C LYS A 8 -0.25 -0.02 26.02
N ASN A 9 -0.56 -1.03 26.82
CA ASN A 9 -1.44 -2.16 26.52
C ASN A 9 -1.11 -2.90 25.21
N ILE A 10 0.16 -3.18 24.94
CA ILE A 10 0.59 -3.87 23.71
C ILE A 10 1.44 -5.08 24.07
N GLY A 11 1.01 -6.26 23.63
CA GLY A 11 1.59 -7.54 23.98
C GLY A 11 1.68 -7.72 25.49
N LYS A 12 2.90 -7.93 25.99
CA LYS A 12 3.18 -8.11 27.42
C LYS A 12 3.42 -6.79 28.17
N LEU A 13 3.35 -5.65 27.49
CA LEU A 13 3.65 -4.34 28.05
C LEU A 13 2.34 -3.62 28.38
N ALA A 14 1.98 -3.58 29.67
CA ALA A 14 0.81 -2.87 30.16
C ALA A 14 1.03 -1.34 30.14
N ASP A 15 2.13 -0.90 30.74
CA ASP A 15 2.60 0.49 30.70
C ASP A 15 4.13 0.48 30.77
N SER A 16 4.79 1.20 29.87
CA SER A 16 6.24 1.25 29.79
C SER A 16 6.71 2.55 29.17
N GLU A 17 7.69 3.17 29.81
CA GLU A 17 8.44 4.31 29.27
C GLU A 17 9.87 3.86 28.97
N LEU A 18 10.36 4.19 27.77
CA LEU A 18 11.71 3.91 27.32
C LEU A 18 12.37 5.21 26.88
N ARG A 19 13.66 5.36 27.19
CA ARG A 19 14.51 6.44 26.66
C ARG A 19 15.51 5.84 25.69
N ILE A 20 15.41 6.23 24.43
CA ILE A 20 16.28 5.73 23.36
C ILE A 20 17.31 6.81 23.05
N GLY A 21 18.57 6.51 23.33
CA GLY A 21 19.71 7.40 23.06
C GLY A 21 20.46 7.01 21.80
N ARG A 22 21.68 7.53 21.66
CA ARG A 22 22.59 7.17 20.54
C ARG A 22 23.05 5.72 20.60
N PHE A 23 23.17 5.18 21.80
CA PHE A 23 23.49 3.79 22.08
C PHE A 23 22.61 3.32 23.22
N THR A 24 21.78 2.30 22.98
CA THR A 24 20.82 1.78 23.95
C THR A 24 20.89 0.27 23.94
N VAL A 25 21.02 -0.33 25.13
CA VAL A 25 21.04 -1.78 25.31
C VAL A 25 19.85 -2.17 26.18
N PHE A 26 18.98 -3.04 25.65
CA PHE A 26 17.90 -3.63 26.42
C PHE A 26 18.39 -4.91 27.12
N ALA A 27 18.62 -4.83 28.42
CA ALA A 27 19.07 -5.95 29.25
C ALA A 27 17.99 -6.40 30.26
N GLY A 28 18.08 -7.65 30.72
CA GLY A 28 17.16 -8.23 31.70
C GLY A 28 16.89 -9.73 31.47
N PRO A 29 16.18 -10.40 32.39
CA PRO A 29 15.90 -11.85 32.32
C PRO A 29 15.14 -12.26 31.06
N ASN A 30 15.15 -13.55 30.72
CA ASN A 30 14.35 -14.06 29.61
C ASN A 30 12.86 -13.78 29.82
N ASN A 31 12.12 -13.60 28.71
CA ASN A 31 10.67 -13.40 28.71
C ASN A 31 10.15 -12.07 29.32
N THR A 32 11.02 -11.08 29.57
CA THR A 32 10.62 -9.75 30.10
C THR A 32 10.22 -8.72 29.03
N GLY A 33 10.00 -9.13 27.77
CA GLY A 33 9.56 -8.23 26.70
C GLY A 33 10.68 -7.51 25.92
N LYS A 34 11.97 -7.79 26.19
CA LYS A 34 13.10 -7.16 25.46
C LYS A 34 13.03 -7.31 23.94
N SER A 35 12.82 -8.54 23.45
CA SER A 35 12.67 -8.81 22.02
C SER A 35 11.39 -8.20 21.45
N PHE A 36 10.34 -8.10 22.26
CA PHE A 36 9.08 -7.48 21.88
C PHE A 36 9.28 -5.98 21.60
N VAL A 37 9.89 -5.26 22.56
CA VAL A 37 10.25 -3.85 22.40
C VAL A 37 11.11 -3.63 21.16
N SER A 38 12.16 -4.45 20.98
CA SER A 38 13.08 -4.30 19.84
C SER A 38 12.36 -4.47 18.50
N LYS A 39 11.50 -5.48 18.37
CA LYS A 39 10.68 -5.71 17.16
C LYS A 39 9.66 -4.60 16.91
N LEU A 40 9.03 -4.09 17.98
CA LEU A 40 8.09 -2.98 17.90
C LEU A 40 8.79 -1.72 17.38
N LEU A 41 9.89 -1.32 18.02
CA LEU A 41 10.67 -0.16 17.60
C LEU A 41 11.18 -0.30 16.17
N TYR A 42 11.71 -1.48 15.80
CA TYR A 42 12.12 -1.78 14.44
C TYR A 42 10.95 -1.60 13.46
N SER A 43 9.78 -2.15 13.77
CA SER A 43 8.60 -2.06 12.89
C SER A 43 8.15 -0.62 12.66
N LEU A 44 8.22 0.21 13.70
CA LEU A 44 7.85 1.63 13.63
C LEU A 44 8.89 2.45 12.88
N PHE A 45 10.19 2.31 13.21
CA PHE A 45 11.24 3.11 12.59
C PHE A 45 11.50 2.72 11.14
N ASP A 46 11.42 1.43 10.79
CA ASP A 46 11.49 0.99 9.40
C ASP A 46 10.40 1.65 8.56
N ALA A 47 9.17 1.73 9.10
CA ALA A 47 8.07 2.36 8.39
C ALA A 47 8.19 3.88 8.28
N MET A 48 8.64 4.56 9.33
CA MET A 48 8.91 6.00 9.28
C MET A 48 10.09 6.33 8.37
N ASN A 49 11.01 5.38 8.19
CA ASN A 49 12.16 5.52 7.31
C ASN A 49 11.88 5.18 5.84
N ALA A 50 10.83 4.41 5.57
CA ALA A 50 10.39 4.09 4.22
C ALA A 50 9.96 5.36 3.46
N ASN A 51 9.87 5.26 2.13
CA ASN A 51 9.18 6.26 1.33
C ASN A 51 7.67 6.00 1.46
N PRO A 52 6.93 6.80 2.25
CA PRO A 52 5.53 6.51 2.53
C PRO A 52 4.66 6.69 1.29
N ALA A 53 5.08 7.56 0.35
CA ALA A 53 4.32 7.78 -0.86
C ALA A 53 4.45 6.61 -1.84
N GLU A 54 5.66 6.15 -2.08
CA GLU A 54 5.90 4.94 -2.88
C GLU A 54 5.18 3.73 -2.26
N THR A 55 5.31 3.55 -0.94
CA THR A 55 4.61 2.47 -0.21
C THR A 55 3.10 2.50 -0.45
N TYR A 56 2.47 3.68 -0.31
CA TYR A 56 1.03 3.78 -0.46
C TYR A 56 0.60 3.64 -1.92
N MET A 57 1.36 4.21 -2.86
CA MET A 57 1.07 4.02 -4.28
C MET A 57 1.16 2.57 -4.71
N ASP A 58 2.19 1.84 -4.27
CA ASP A 58 2.33 0.41 -4.55
C ASP A 58 1.10 -0.34 -4.04
N HIS A 59 0.63 -0.03 -2.82
CA HIS A 59 -0.59 -0.62 -2.29
C HIS A 59 -1.83 -0.32 -3.14
N LEU A 60 -2.03 0.94 -3.55
CA LEU A 60 -3.20 1.35 -4.33
C LEU A 60 -3.20 0.80 -5.76
N VAL A 61 -2.02 0.66 -6.36
CA VAL A 61 -1.84 0.21 -7.75
C VAL A 61 -1.84 -1.32 -7.86
N SER A 62 -1.38 -2.03 -6.83
CA SER A 62 -1.26 -3.51 -6.83
C SER A 62 -2.52 -4.24 -7.31
N PRO A 63 -3.75 -3.89 -6.92
CA PRO A 63 -4.95 -4.57 -7.41
C PRO A 63 -5.14 -4.46 -8.93
N ALA A 64 -4.87 -3.28 -9.51
CA ALA A 64 -4.98 -3.04 -10.94
C ALA A 64 -3.84 -3.75 -11.71
N GLU A 65 -2.63 -3.75 -11.17
CA GLU A 65 -1.51 -4.52 -11.74
C GLU A 65 -1.76 -6.02 -11.70
N ASN A 66 -2.30 -6.54 -10.60
CA ASN A 66 -2.65 -7.96 -10.49
C ASN A 66 -3.71 -8.34 -11.52
N ALA A 67 -4.71 -7.47 -11.74
CA ALA A 67 -5.66 -7.67 -12.82
C ALA A 67 -4.96 -7.70 -14.19
N LEU A 68 -4.03 -6.77 -14.46
CA LEU A 68 -3.25 -6.75 -15.70
C LEU A 68 -2.41 -8.03 -15.89
N VAL A 69 -1.77 -8.53 -14.83
CA VAL A 69 -1.00 -9.79 -14.86
C VAL A 69 -1.89 -10.97 -15.25
N MET A 70 -3.12 -11.04 -14.71
CA MET A 70 -4.08 -12.06 -15.12
C MET A 70 -4.41 -11.98 -16.61
N MET A 71 -4.35 -10.79 -17.22
CA MET A 71 -4.60 -10.56 -18.65
C MET A 71 -3.37 -10.82 -19.54
N GLN A 72 -2.16 -10.99 -19.00
CA GLN A 72 -0.95 -11.24 -19.80
C GLN A 72 -1.03 -12.44 -20.76
N PRO A 73 -1.70 -13.56 -20.43
CA PRO A 73 -1.88 -14.65 -21.40
C PRO A 73 -2.56 -14.20 -22.70
N TRP A 74 -3.33 -13.09 -22.69
CA TRP A 74 -3.97 -12.53 -23.88
C TRP A 74 -2.98 -11.81 -24.79
N VAL A 75 -1.81 -11.42 -24.29
CA VAL A 75 -0.81 -10.66 -25.06
C VAL A 75 -0.17 -11.51 -26.18
N ARG A 76 -0.32 -12.85 -26.12
CA ARG A 76 0.36 -13.78 -27.02
C ARG A 76 -0.32 -14.00 -28.37
N ASP A 77 -1.56 -13.55 -28.57
CA ASP A 77 -2.30 -13.82 -29.81
C ASP A 77 -2.14 -12.74 -30.91
N GLY A 78 -1.41 -11.65 -30.62
CA GLY A 78 -1.14 -10.57 -31.59
C GLY A 78 -2.33 -9.64 -31.88
N SER A 79 -3.43 -9.81 -31.15
CA SER A 79 -4.66 -9.01 -31.28
C SER A 79 -4.47 -7.54 -30.89
N ILE A 80 -5.46 -6.69 -31.20
CA ILE A 80 -5.47 -5.27 -30.78
C ILE A 80 -5.44 -5.20 -29.24
N GLN A 81 -6.10 -6.14 -28.57
CA GLN A 81 -6.17 -6.29 -27.13
C GLN A 81 -4.79 -6.60 -26.54
N ALA A 82 -4.03 -7.50 -27.16
CA ALA A 82 -2.65 -7.79 -26.79
C ALA A 82 -1.77 -6.53 -26.80
N ARG A 83 -1.91 -5.69 -27.84
CA ARG A 83 -1.17 -4.43 -27.96
C ARG A 83 -1.58 -3.42 -26.89
N LEU A 84 -2.87 -3.30 -26.60
CA LEU A 84 -3.38 -2.38 -25.59
C LEU A 84 -2.96 -2.79 -24.17
N ILE A 85 -3.01 -4.09 -23.84
CA ILE A 85 -2.52 -4.63 -22.56
C ILE A 85 -1.02 -4.43 -22.43
N GLY A 86 -0.26 -4.69 -23.50
CA GLY A 86 1.18 -4.40 -23.56
C GLY A 86 1.50 -2.92 -23.36
N ALA A 87 0.66 -2.02 -23.88
CA ALA A 87 0.81 -0.58 -23.70
C ALA A 87 0.46 -0.11 -22.28
N MET A 88 -0.44 -0.80 -21.55
CA MET A 88 -0.79 -0.44 -20.17
C MET A 88 0.37 -0.67 -19.19
N LEU A 89 1.18 -1.70 -19.40
CA LEU A 89 2.26 -2.05 -18.47
C LEU A 89 3.28 -0.90 -18.27
N PRO A 90 3.80 -0.24 -19.33
CA PRO A 90 4.60 0.98 -19.20
C PRO A 90 3.91 2.11 -18.43
N GLU A 91 2.59 2.25 -18.54
CA GLU A 91 1.85 3.29 -17.82
C GLU A 91 1.78 3.04 -16.32
N PHE A 92 1.70 1.76 -15.89
CA PHE A 92 1.83 1.39 -14.48
C PHE A 92 3.24 1.69 -13.94
N TYR A 93 4.29 1.38 -14.71
CA TYR A 93 5.66 1.73 -14.33
C TYR A 93 5.85 3.24 -14.20
N ARG A 94 5.28 4.04 -15.11
CA ARG A 94 5.30 5.51 -14.99
C ARG A 94 4.61 5.99 -13.73
N LEU A 95 3.49 5.37 -13.35
CA LEU A 95 2.75 5.69 -12.13
C LEU A 95 3.62 5.49 -10.87
N LYS A 96 4.38 4.39 -10.82
CA LYS A 96 5.34 4.12 -9.75
C LYS A 96 6.57 5.03 -9.81
N ASP A 97 7.07 5.33 -11.00
CA ASP A 97 8.22 6.21 -11.18
C ASP A 97 7.94 7.63 -10.72
N ILE A 98 6.69 8.11 -10.80
CA ILE A 98 6.30 9.43 -10.25
C ILE A 98 6.61 9.50 -8.74
N THR A 99 6.43 8.41 -7.99
CA THR A 99 6.62 8.40 -6.53
C THR A 99 7.94 7.83 -6.06
N ARG A 100 8.70 7.19 -6.95
CA ARG A 100 10.01 6.64 -6.63
C ARG A 100 10.96 7.74 -6.19
N GLY A 101 11.51 7.58 -4.98
CA GLY A 101 12.48 8.52 -4.40
C GLY A 101 11.93 9.90 -4.01
N ALA A 102 10.62 10.13 -4.22
CA ALA A 102 9.98 11.39 -3.87
C ALA A 102 10.15 11.72 -2.39
N SER A 103 10.54 12.96 -2.11
CA SER A 103 10.51 13.50 -0.77
C SER A 103 9.07 13.86 -0.36
N ILE A 104 8.86 13.96 0.95
CA ILE A 104 7.60 14.43 1.53
C ILE A 104 7.18 15.81 0.97
N ASP A 105 8.14 16.66 0.62
CA ASP A 105 7.90 18.01 0.12
C ASP A 105 7.43 18.06 -1.34
N GLU A 106 7.65 17.00 -2.11
CA GLU A 106 7.29 16.93 -3.53
C GLU A 106 5.87 16.38 -3.75
N LEU A 107 5.23 15.83 -2.72
CA LEU A 107 4.00 15.05 -2.87
C LEU A 107 2.82 15.85 -3.39
N ASP A 108 2.62 17.09 -2.93
CA ASP A 108 1.50 17.92 -3.41
C ASP A 108 1.65 18.24 -4.92
N GLN A 109 2.88 18.32 -5.43
CA GLN A 109 3.16 18.55 -6.85
C GLN A 109 3.02 17.28 -7.69
N MET A 110 3.10 16.11 -7.06
CA MET A 110 2.99 14.81 -7.72
C MET A 110 1.55 14.33 -7.86
N ILE A 111 0.66 14.68 -6.92
CA ILE A 111 -0.75 14.26 -6.97
C ILE A 111 -1.41 14.57 -8.33
N PRO A 112 -1.27 15.77 -8.92
CA PRO A 112 -1.84 16.04 -10.25
C PRO A 112 -1.28 15.14 -11.35
N LYS A 113 0.02 14.80 -11.29
CA LYS A 113 0.66 13.88 -12.25
C LYS A 113 0.12 12.46 -12.10
N LEU A 114 -0.09 12.00 -10.86
CA LEU A 114 -0.69 10.70 -10.56
C LEU A 114 -2.13 10.61 -11.07
N ILE A 115 -2.92 11.68 -10.89
CA ILE A 115 -4.30 11.76 -11.38
C ILE A 115 -4.31 11.65 -12.91
N SER A 116 -3.55 12.51 -13.59
CA SER A 116 -3.47 12.51 -15.06
C SER A 116 -3.01 11.15 -15.62
N GLN A 117 -2.03 10.52 -14.98
CA GLN A 117 -1.56 9.20 -15.38
C GLN A 117 -2.62 8.12 -15.14
N THR A 118 -3.41 8.22 -14.07
CA THR A 118 -4.51 7.29 -13.78
C THR A 118 -5.65 7.44 -14.80
N GLU A 119 -6.00 8.66 -15.18
CA GLU A 119 -7.02 8.97 -16.20
C GLU A 119 -6.65 8.35 -17.54
N LYS A 120 -5.38 8.52 -17.97
CA LYS A 120 -4.87 7.89 -19.19
C LYS A 120 -5.06 6.36 -19.17
N MET A 121 -4.78 5.71 -18.05
CA MET A 121 -4.98 4.25 -17.95
C MET A 121 -6.47 3.86 -17.96
N GLN A 122 -7.37 4.69 -17.42
CA GLN A 122 -8.80 4.46 -17.51
C GLN A 122 -9.30 4.57 -18.96
N GLU A 123 -8.82 5.54 -19.74
CA GLU A 123 -9.13 5.67 -21.17
C GLU A 123 -8.66 4.43 -21.97
N MET A 124 -7.46 3.94 -21.67
CA MET A 124 -6.94 2.70 -22.27
C MET A 124 -7.82 1.50 -21.89
N THR A 125 -8.24 1.41 -20.64
CA THR A 125 -9.13 0.34 -20.15
C THR A 125 -10.50 0.37 -20.82
N ALA A 126 -11.05 1.57 -21.05
CA ALA A 126 -12.30 1.76 -21.77
C ALA A 126 -12.17 1.32 -23.24
N SER A 127 -11.06 1.68 -23.89
CA SER A 127 -10.75 1.27 -25.27
C SER A 127 -10.64 -0.26 -25.41
N ILE A 128 -9.99 -0.92 -24.45
CA ILE A 128 -9.93 -2.39 -24.37
C ILE A 128 -11.35 -2.97 -24.26
N SER A 129 -12.19 -2.39 -23.41
CA SER A 129 -13.57 -2.86 -23.19
C SER A 129 -14.42 -2.79 -24.46
N GLY A 130 -14.40 -1.66 -25.17
CA GLY A 130 -15.14 -1.51 -26.42
C GLY A 130 -14.69 -2.48 -27.50
N SER A 131 -13.39 -2.84 -27.52
CA SER A 131 -12.90 -3.84 -28.49
C SER A 131 -13.48 -5.24 -28.24
N PHE A 132 -13.74 -5.62 -26.98
CA PHE A 132 -14.36 -6.92 -26.66
C PHE A 132 -15.84 -6.98 -27.05
N GLU A 133 -16.59 -5.90 -26.81
CA GLU A 133 -18.00 -5.81 -27.18
C GLU A 133 -18.19 -5.93 -28.70
N SER A 134 -17.31 -5.30 -29.49
CA SER A 134 -17.36 -5.35 -30.96
C SER A 134 -17.05 -6.75 -31.55
N GLU A 135 -16.19 -7.54 -30.91
CA GLU A 135 -15.92 -8.92 -31.36
C GLU A 135 -17.10 -9.86 -31.10
N ASP A 136 -17.83 -9.65 -30.00
CA ASP A 136 -18.98 -10.47 -29.64
C ASP A 136 -20.16 -10.22 -30.58
N GLU A 137 -20.40 -8.97 -30.99
CA GLU A 137 -21.40 -8.64 -32.02
C GLU A 137 -21.07 -9.27 -33.38
N GLN A 138 -19.79 -9.29 -33.78
CA GLN A 138 -19.36 -9.90 -35.04
C GLN A 138 -19.45 -11.44 -35.04
N LYS A 139 -19.13 -12.10 -33.92
CA LYS A 139 -19.23 -13.57 -33.80
C LYS A 139 -20.67 -14.05 -33.65
N GLY A 140 -21.56 -13.23 -33.08
CA GLY A 140 -22.99 -13.54 -32.96
C GLY A 140 -23.77 -13.60 -34.28
N SER A 141 -23.22 -13.07 -35.37
CA SER A 141 -23.89 -13.00 -36.67
C SER A 141 -23.50 -14.07 -37.69
N SER A 142 -22.47 -14.91 -37.44
CA SER A 142 -21.87 -15.75 -38.50
C SER A 142 -21.80 -17.28 -38.29
N SER A 143 -22.38 -17.90 -37.25
CA SER A 143 -22.38 -19.38 -37.20
C SER A 143 -23.55 -20.03 -36.45
N LEU A 144 -24.42 -20.72 -37.20
CA LEU A 144 -25.32 -21.80 -36.77
C LEU A 144 -24.54 -23.12 -36.54
N VAL A 145 -23.42 -23.09 -35.80
CA VAL A 145 -22.67 -24.32 -35.47
C VAL A 145 -22.50 -24.40 -33.95
N ASP A 146 -23.22 -25.36 -33.37
CA ASP A 146 -23.25 -25.73 -31.95
C ASP A 146 -21.88 -26.15 -31.42
N LYS A 147 -21.07 -25.19 -31.01
CA LYS A 147 -20.16 -25.39 -29.87
C LYS A 147 -20.29 -24.20 -28.93
N PRO A 148 -20.86 -24.37 -27.72
CA PRO A 148 -20.81 -23.31 -26.74
C PRO A 148 -19.34 -22.95 -26.49
N PRO A 149 -18.95 -21.67 -26.56
CA PRO A 149 -17.60 -21.28 -26.17
C PRO A 149 -17.40 -21.72 -24.71
N PRO A 150 -16.18 -22.17 -24.32
CA PRO A 150 -15.94 -22.65 -22.98
C PRO A 150 -16.36 -21.55 -21.99
N PHE A 151 -17.44 -21.82 -21.24
CA PHE A 151 -18.11 -20.88 -20.34
C PHE A 151 -17.15 -20.30 -19.28
N GLN A 152 -16.03 -20.98 -19.03
CA GLN A 152 -14.99 -20.55 -18.12
C GLN A 152 -14.12 -19.43 -18.68
N GLU A 153 -13.76 -19.43 -19.97
CA GLU A 153 -12.78 -18.46 -20.51
C GLU A 153 -13.34 -17.03 -20.61
N ARG A 154 -14.58 -16.87 -21.06
CA ARG A 154 -15.20 -15.53 -21.18
C ARG A 154 -15.42 -14.87 -19.82
N SER A 155 -15.83 -15.65 -18.83
CA SER A 155 -16.15 -15.14 -17.49
C SER A 155 -14.93 -14.47 -16.84
N TRP A 156 -13.76 -15.12 -16.88
CA TRP A 156 -12.60 -14.57 -16.18
C TRP A 156 -12.00 -13.35 -16.88
N LYS A 157 -12.14 -13.22 -18.21
CA LYS A 157 -11.66 -12.03 -18.94
C LYS A 157 -12.45 -10.78 -18.57
N THR A 158 -13.77 -10.87 -18.62
CA THR A 158 -14.66 -9.79 -18.19
C THR A 158 -14.40 -9.45 -16.72
N VAL A 159 -14.22 -10.45 -15.85
CA VAL A 159 -13.90 -10.23 -14.44
C VAL A 159 -12.57 -9.50 -14.25
N ALA A 160 -11.50 -9.88 -14.96
CA ALA A 160 -10.21 -9.21 -14.85
C ALA A 160 -10.28 -7.74 -15.31
N LEU A 161 -10.99 -7.47 -16.41
CA LEU A 161 -11.17 -6.13 -16.94
C LEU A 161 -12.01 -5.25 -16.00
N GLU A 162 -13.11 -5.79 -15.46
CA GLU A 162 -13.94 -5.09 -14.48
C GLU A 162 -13.20 -4.83 -13.16
N ASN A 163 -12.37 -5.79 -12.72
CA ASN A 163 -11.49 -5.57 -11.57
C ASN A 163 -10.50 -4.44 -11.84
N MET A 164 -9.88 -4.40 -13.02
CA MET A 164 -8.98 -3.30 -13.40
C MET A 164 -9.72 -1.96 -13.41
N LYS A 165 -10.89 -1.85 -14.06
CA LYS A 165 -11.72 -0.63 -14.05
C LYS A 165 -12.01 -0.16 -12.64
N ARG A 166 -12.49 -1.06 -11.78
CA ARG A 166 -12.83 -0.77 -10.39
C ARG A 166 -11.61 -0.28 -9.61
N SER A 167 -10.48 -0.96 -9.76
CA SER A 167 -9.24 -0.59 -9.08
C SER A 167 -8.72 0.78 -9.52
N LEU A 168 -8.78 1.09 -10.82
CA LEU A 168 -8.38 2.41 -11.32
C LEU A 168 -9.34 3.52 -10.87
N ALA A 169 -10.65 3.25 -10.82
CA ALA A 169 -11.63 4.19 -10.30
C ALA A 169 -11.41 4.49 -8.80
N GLU A 170 -11.14 3.46 -7.99
CA GLU A 170 -10.85 3.66 -6.56
C GLU A 170 -9.52 4.38 -6.34
N LEU A 171 -8.50 4.09 -7.17
CA LEU A 171 -7.24 4.83 -7.17
C LEU A 171 -7.49 6.32 -7.46
N GLN A 172 -8.21 6.64 -8.54
CA GLN A 172 -8.51 8.03 -8.92
C GLN A 172 -9.30 8.75 -7.82
N LYS A 173 -10.34 8.11 -7.28
CA LYS A 173 -11.12 8.63 -6.15
C LYS A 173 -10.24 8.93 -4.94
N THR A 174 -9.31 8.02 -4.61
CA THR A 174 -8.37 8.19 -3.51
C THR A 174 -7.44 9.37 -3.76
N LEU A 175 -6.87 9.48 -4.96
CA LEU A 175 -5.99 10.59 -5.35
C LEU A 175 -6.70 11.95 -5.32
N ASN A 176 -7.95 12.02 -5.79
CA ASN A 176 -8.76 13.24 -5.78
C ASN A 176 -9.10 13.74 -4.36
N GLN A 177 -9.10 12.85 -3.37
CA GLN A 177 -9.36 13.19 -1.97
C GLN A 177 -8.08 13.33 -1.14
N ALA A 178 -6.93 13.02 -1.73
CA ALA A 178 -5.64 13.02 -1.08
C ALA A 178 -5.04 14.43 -0.98
N ASN A 179 -4.17 14.59 0.00
CA ASN A 179 -3.16 15.63 0.08
C ASN A 179 -1.88 14.99 0.59
N ALA A 180 -0.74 15.68 0.53
CA ALA A 180 0.54 15.13 0.99
C ALA A 180 0.42 14.47 2.38
N LYS A 181 -0.20 15.15 3.36
CA LYS A 181 -0.36 14.63 4.72
C LYS A 181 -1.12 13.30 4.77
N LYS A 182 -2.29 13.21 4.12
CA LYS A 182 -3.09 11.98 4.08
C LYS A 182 -2.31 10.84 3.42
N PHE A 183 -1.60 11.16 2.34
CA PHE A 183 -0.82 10.19 1.58
C PHE A 183 0.32 9.58 2.41
N ILE A 184 1.06 10.45 3.11
CA ILE A 184 2.12 10.08 4.05
C ILE A 184 1.58 9.19 5.17
N VAL A 185 0.51 9.64 5.83
CA VAL A 185 -0.10 8.92 6.96
C VAL A 185 -0.58 7.53 6.53
N ALA A 186 -1.28 7.43 5.40
CA ALA A 186 -1.79 6.15 4.90
C ALA A 186 -0.65 5.18 4.53
N GLY A 187 0.41 5.67 3.88
CA GLY A 187 1.60 4.86 3.56
C GLY A 187 2.30 4.30 4.80
N MET A 188 2.51 5.14 5.81
CA MET A 188 3.09 4.67 7.08
C MET A 188 2.18 3.70 7.81
N GLN A 189 0.86 3.97 7.89
CA GLN A 189 -0.09 3.04 8.50
C GLN A 189 -0.03 1.67 7.82
N TYR A 190 0.02 1.65 6.48
CA TYR A 190 0.14 0.42 5.71
C TYR A 190 1.45 -0.32 6.03
N LYS A 191 2.59 0.37 6.00
CA LYS A 191 3.90 -0.22 6.28
C LYS A 191 4.02 -0.72 7.72
N ILE A 192 3.57 0.06 8.70
CA ILE A 192 3.57 -0.33 10.12
C ILE A 192 2.73 -1.58 10.32
N ARG A 193 1.52 -1.60 9.75
CA ARG A 193 0.65 -2.78 9.81
C ARG A 193 1.35 -4.02 9.25
N GLY A 194 1.95 -3.91 8.06
CA GLY A 194 2.71 -5.00 7.44
C GLY A 194 3.87 -5.46 8.31
N ASN A 195 4.69 -4.53 8.80
CA ASN A 195 5.84 -4.80 9.66
C ASN A 195 5.43 -5.49 10.95
N LEU A 196 4.36 -5.04 11.61
CA LEU A 196 3.87 -5.64 12.85
C LEU A 196 3.35 -7.07 12.62
N ILE A 197 2.53 -7.27 11.58
CA ILE A 197 2.05 -8.60 11.18
C ILE A 197 3.21 -9.56 10.93
N GLN A 198 4.20 -9.13 10.15
CA GLN A 198 5.34 -9.96 9.77
C GLN A 198 6.28 -10.25 10.95
N ASN A 199 6.69 -9.22 11.70
CA ASN A 199 7.70 -9.36 12.76
C ASN A 199 7.18 -10.10 13.99
N PHE A 200 5.88 -10.01 14.26
CA PHE A 200 5.22 -10.71 15.36
C PHE A 200 4.50 -12.00 14.92
N GLN A 201 4.45 -12.29 13.61
CA GLN A 201 3.82 -13.48 13.04
C GLN A 201 2.34 -13.61 13.46
N VAL A 202 1.61 -12.50 13.45
CA VAL A 202 0.18 -12.43 13.79
C VAL A 202 -0.67 -12.27 12.55
N THR A 203 -1.90 -12.77 12.56
CA THR A 203 -2.81 -12.62 11.42
C THR A 203 -3.46 -11.24 11.38
N LYS A 204 -3.72 -10.67 12.55
CA LYS A 204 -4.35 -9.37 12.72
C LYS A 204 -3.62 -8.57 13.78
N ILE A 205 -3.62 -7.25 13.63
CA ILE A 205 -3.00 -6.33 14.59
C ILE A 205 -3.70 -6.37 15.95
N SER A 206 -5.00 -6.70 15.98
CA SER A 206 -5.75 -6.95 17.21
C SER A 206 -5.10 -8.00 18.11
N ASP A 207 -4.38 -8.95 17.53
CA ASP A 207 -3.74 -10.06 18.25
C ASP A 207 -2.51 -9.57 19.05
N LEU A 208 -2.06 -8.33 18.81
CA LEU A 208 -0.99 -7.67 19.57
C LEU A 208 -1.50 -6.84 20.75
N ARG A 209 -2.81 -6.72 20.95
CA ARG A 209 -3.35 -5.96 22.08
C ARG A 209 -3.14 -6.74 23.39
N GLY A 210 -2.85 -6.02 24.46
CA GLY A 210 -2.88 -6.59 25.80
C GLY A 210 -4.30 -6.91 26.25
N ASP A 211 -4.44 -7.64 27.35
CA ASP A 211 -5.74 -8.03 27.89
C ASP A 211 -6.55 -6.79 28.34
N GLY A 212 -7.75 -6.62 27.77
CA GLY A 212 -8.72 -5.61 28.21
C GLY A 212 -9.34 -4.75 27.10
N ASN A 213 -10.34 -3.96 27.48
CA ASN A 213 -11.03 -2.99 26.60
C ASN A 213 -10.28 -1.67 26.46
N THR A 214 -9.09 -1.53 27.05
CA THR A 214 -8.28 -0.31 26.98
C THR A 214 -7.66 -0.15 25.59
N SER A 215 -7.50 1.11 25.16
CA SER A 215 -6.79 1.40 23.92
C SER A 215 -5.31 1.05 24.09
N SER A 216 -4.78 0.42 23.05
CA SER A 216 -3.36 0.12 22.91
C SER A 216 -2.70 1.29 22.21
N LYS A 217 -1.61 1.83 22.77
CA LYS A 217 -0.98 3.05 22.25
C LYS A 217 0.54 2.96 22.31
N VAL A 218 1.21 3.43 21.27
CA VAL A 218 2.64 3.77 21.29
C VAL A 218 2.80 5.23 20.97
N SER A 219 3.46 6.00 21.83
CA SER A 219 3.84 7.39 21.54
C SER A 219 5.34 7.46 21.41
N VAL A 220 5.83 8.09 20.35
CA VAL A 220 7.26 8.36 20.14
C VAL A 220 7.41 9.87 20.10
N GLU A 221 8.15 10.41 21.08
CA GLU A 221 8.43 11.83 21.20
C GLU A 221 8.95 12.39 19.86
N ASP A 222 8.44 13.56 19.47
CA ASP A 222 8.71 14.25 18.19
C ASP A 222 8.22 13.57 16.90
N PHE A 223 7.82 12.28 16.91
CA PHE A 223 7.33 11.59 15.70
C PHE A 223 5.81 11.44 15.67
N GLY A 224 5.19 11.23 16.82
CA GLY A 224 3.74 11.10 16.94
C GLY A 224 3.28 9.91 17.78
N SER A 225 2.05 9.47 17.56
CA SER A 225 1.47 8.35 18.30
C SER A 225 0.62 7.42 17.43
N PHE A 226 0.69 6.14 17.76
CA PHE A 226 0.01 5.04 17.12
C PHE A 226 -1.00 4.46 18.09
N GLU A 227 -2.26 4.46 17.74
CA GLU A 227 -3.32 3.85 18.52
C GLU A 227 -3.88 2.63 17.77
N PHE A 228 -3.98 1.51 18.47
CA PHE A 228 -4.53 0.28 17.94
C PHE A 228 -5.93 0.08 18.51
N SER A 229 -6.94 0.11 17.64
CA SER A 229 -8.33 -0.09 18.02
C SER A 229 -9.04 -0.93 16.96
N ASN A 230 -9.70 -2.01 17.38
CA ASN A 230 -10.60 -2.81 16.53
C ASN A 230 -10.03 -3.22 15.14
N GLY A 231 -8.73 -3.52 15.06
CA GLY A 231 -8.07 -3.92 13.80
C GLY A 231 -7.62 -2.76 12.90
N GLU A 232 -7.85 -1.53 13.34
CA GLU A 232 -7.34 -0.30 12.74
C GLU A 232 -6.14 0.23 13.53
N ILE A 233 -5.24 0.90 12.81
CA ILE A 233 -4.14 1.67 13.39
C ILE A 233 -4.44 3.13 13.08
N ARG A 234 -4.73 3.92 14.11
CA ARG A 234 -4.80 5.38 13.98
C ARG A 234 -3.41 5.93 14.18
N PHE A 235 -2.97 6.75 13.25
CA PHE A 235 -1.68 7.39 13.34
C PHE A 235 -1.85 8.90 13.37
N ASP A 236 -1.37 9.51 14.45
CA ASP A 236 -1.19 10.94 14.55
C ASP A 236 0.30 11.24 14.49
N THR A 237 0.72 12.16 13.63
CA THR A 237 2.14 12.36 13.34
C THR A 237 2.54 13.79 13.12
N TYR A 238 3.77 14.07 13.53
CA TYR A 238 4.47 15.29 13.24
C TYR A 238 5.34 15.06 12.01
N ILE A 239 4.90 15.60 10.87
CA ILE A 239 5.63 15.51 9.58
C ILE A 239 7.08 16.01 9.74
N SER A 240 7.31 17.03 10.57
CA SER A 240 8.64 17.54 10.90
C SER A 240 9.55 16.47 11.52
N GLY A 241 9.04 15.65 12.43
CA GLY A 241 9.78 14.54 13.04
C GLY A 241 10.16 13.48 12.01
N ILE A 242 9.21 13.05 11.16
CA ILE A 242 9.49 12.09 10.09
C ILE A 242 10.58 12.60 9.15
N LYS A 243 10.48 13.87 8.72
CA LYS A 243 11.51 14.49 7.89
C LYS A 243 12.88 14.48 8.58
N GLN A 244 12.92 14.71 9.89
CA GLN A 244 14.16 14.65 10.65
C GLN A 244 14.75 13.24 10.67
N LEU A 245 13.92 12.21 10.89
CA LEU A 245 14.36 10.79 10.86
C LEU A 245 14.95 10.42 9.49
N GLN A 246 14.23 10.75 8.40
CA GLN A 246 14.63 10.42 7.03
C GLN A 246 15.93 11.12 6.59
N ARG A 247 16.28 12.27 7.20
CA ARG A 247 17.58 12.91 6.96
C ARG A 247 18.75 12.08 7.48
N TYR A 248 18.57 11.32 8.56
CA TYR A 248 19.63 10.50 9.13
C TYR A 248 19.88 9.20 8.37
N SER A 249 18.86 8.65 7.74
CA SER A 249 18.95 7.39 6.99
C SER A 249 19.55 7.54 5.60
N ARG A 250 19.32 8.70 4.94
CA ARG A 250 19.95 9.04 3.65
C ARG A 250 21.46 9.26 3.73
N ILE A 251 22.07 9.17 4.92
CA ILE A 251 23.52 9.26 5.10
C ILE A 251 24.20 7.89 4.83
N PHE A 252 23.44 6.79 4.79
CA PHE A 252 23.97 5.42 4.67
C PHE A 252 23.55 4.66 3.39
N LEU A 253 23.11 5.37 2.35
CA LEU A 253 22.83 4.79 1.02
C LEU A 253 23.74 5.40 -0.04
#